data_AF-D4CK85-F1
#
_entry.id   AF-D4CK85-F1
#
_cell.length_a   1.000
_cell.length_b   1.000
_cell.length_c   1.000
_cell.angle_alpha   90.00
_cell.angle_beta   90.00
_cell.angle_gamma   90.00
#
_symmetry.space_group_name_H-M   'P 1'
#
loop_
_entity.id
_entity.type
_entity.pdbx_description
1 polymer ?
#
loop_
_entity_poly.entity_id
_entity_poly.type
_entity_poly.pdbx_seq_one_letter_code
_entity_poly.pdbx_strand_id
1 'polypeptide(L)'
;MTLRGKIIKGIGGFYYVHTGEGDFECRAKGIFRNRREKPLVGDEVELSPVQNSDRERSGNLIRILRRKNQLLRPEVSNVDQAVVLFSLRDPSPSLPLLDRFLIHMEMQEIPVRILFNKADLLVTEEERERALELQRIYEGASYSVRLLSVRRADCREELLSLFRGKSSVLSGPSGVGKSSLINLIHPEARMETGELSRKIRRGKNTTRHTEFFYLDEESYVMDTPGFSSLYVSGIEAERLRYFYPEFEKFRGECRYKSCVHIGEPLRDCRVKRALSEGEIPRERYESYRQLYREIRDQEERHG
;
A
#
# COMPACT_ATOMS: atom_id res chain seq x y z
N MET A 1 -6.83 35.02 8.88
CA MET A 1 -6.33 33.87 9.67
C MET A 1 -6.04 32.74 8.70
N THR A 2 -4.90 32.08 8.83
CA THR A 2 -4.52 30.94 7.97
C THR A 2 -4.69 29.65 8.75
N LEU A 3 -5.39 28.68 8.16
CA LEU A 3 -5.57 27.35 8.73
C LEU A 3 -4.61 26.37 8.07
N ARG A 4 -4.28 25.30 8.81
CA ARG A 4 -3.52 24.16 8.30
C ARG A 4 -4.43 22.95 8.22
N GLY A 5 -4.17 22.11 7.23
CA GLY A 5 -4.90 20.88 7.07
C GLY A 5 -4.31 19.97 6.01
N LYS A 6 -5.00 18.86 5.76
CA LYS A 6 -4.60 17.84 4.80
C LYS A 6 -5.62 17.72 3.69
N ILE A 7 -5.18 17.68 2.43
CA ILE A 7 -6.08 17.45 1.29
C ILE A 7 -6.59 16.01 1.36
N ILE A 8 -7.90 15.85 1.54
CA ILE A 8 -8.57 14.54 1.61
C ILE A 8 -9.18 14.14 0.27
N LYS A 9 -9.53 15.11 -0.59
CA LYS A 9 -10.21 14.83 -1.85
C LYS A 9 -9.93 15.91 -2.88
N GLY A 10 -9.75 15.52 -4.14
CA GLY A 10 -9.63 16.45 -5.27
C GLY A 10 -10.64 16.11 -6.37
N ILE A 11 -11.54 17.04 -6.70
CA ILE A 11 -12.52 16.89 -7.80
C ILE A 11 -12.63 18.20 -8.57
N GLY A 12 -12.46 18.15 -9.90
CA GLY A 12 -12.82 19.27 -10.77
C GLY A 12 -12.12 20.60 -10.46
N GLY A 13 -10.90 20.56 -9.89
CA GLY A 13 -10.15 21.75 -9.47
C GLY A 13 -10.48 22.26 -8.06
N PHE A 14 -11.40 21.60 -7.35
CA PHE A 14 -11.65 21.79 -5.92
C PHE A 14 -10.87 20.77 -5.11
N TYR A 15 -10.39 21.20 -3.95
CA TYR A 15 -9.63 20.42 -2.99
C TYR A 15 -10.32 20.52 -1.65
N TYR A 16 -10.77 19.40 -1.11
CA TYR A 16 -11.36 19.32 0.22
C TYR A 16 -10.24 19.11 1.21
N VAL A 17 -10.17 19.97 2.23
CA VAL A 17 -9.09 19.99 3.21
C VAL A 17 -9.67 19.74 4.59
N HIS A 18 -9.21 18.67 5.24
CA HIS A 18 -9.53 18.39 6.63
C HIS A 18 -8.66 19.24 7.55
N THR A 19 -9.29 19.96 8.48
CA THR A 19 -8.63 20.82 9.48
C THR A 19 -9.23 20.56 10.86
N GLY A 20 -8.57 21.04 11.92
CA GLY A 20 -9.14 20.98 13.28
C GLY A 20 -10.43 21.82 13.47
N GLU A 21 -10.77 22.70 12.52
CA GLU A 21 -12.02 23.48 12.52
C GLU A 21 -13.11 22.84 11.64
N GLY A 22 -12.81 21.68 11.04
CA GLY A 22 -13.67 20.95 10.12
C GLY A 22 -13.18 21.00 8.68
N ASP A 23 -13.99 20.46 7.77
CA ASP A 23 -13.64 20.33 6.36
C ASP A 23 -13.92 21.62 5.59
N PHE A 24 -12.93 22.06 4.81
CA PHE A 24 -13.02 23.23 3.93
C PHE A 24 -12.97 22.83 2.47
N GLU A 25 -13.90 23.34 1.68
CA GLU A 25 -13.80 23.26 0.22
C GLU A 25 -12.91 24.39 -0.30
N CYS A 26 -11.73 24.03 -0.81
CA CYS A 26 -10.70 24.97 -1.24
C CYS A 26 -10.50 24.99 -2.75
N ARG A 27 -10.16 26.17 -3.28
CA ARG A 27 -9.66 26.32 -4.65
C ARG A 27 -8.15 26.57 -4.65
N ALA A 28 -7.46 25.96 -5.59
CA ALA A 28 -6.07 26.32 -5.89
C ALA A 28 -6.05 27.59 -6.75
N LYS A 29 -5.44 28.67 -6.26
CA LYS A 29 -5.20 29.88 -7.07
C LYS A 29 -4.30 29.55 -8.26
N GLY A 30 -4.36 30.37 -9.32
CA GLY A 30 -3.50 30.22 -10.51
C GLY A 30 -1.99 30.18 -10.23
N ILE A 31 -1.57 30.62 -9.04
CA ILE A 31 -0.20 30.54 -8.53
C ILE A 31 0.37 29.11 -8.59
N PHE A 32 -0.44 28.08 -8.31
CA PHE A 32 0.00 26.68 -8.36
C PHE A 32 0.28 26.21 -9.79
N ARG A 33 -0.49 26.69 -10.79
CA ARG A 33 -0.24 26.41 -12.20
C ARG A 33 1.08 27.03 -12.66
N ASN A 34 1.36 28.25 -12.23
CA ASN A 34 2.62 28.94 -12.56
C ASN A 34 3.84 28.27 -11.93
N ARG A 35 3.68 27.68 -10.73
CA ARG A 35 4.74 26.92 -10.03
C ARG A 35 4.86 25.46 -10.45
N ARG A 36 3.97 24.98 -11.33
CA ARG A 36 3.86 23.55 -11.73
C ARG A 36 3.67 22.60 -10.54
N GLU A 37 3.14 23.11 -9.42
CA GLU A 37 2.83 22.32 -8.23
C GLU A 37 1.37 21.86 -8.33
N LYS A 38 1.15 20.58 -8.62
CA LYS A 38 -0.19 19.98 -8.62
C LYS A 38 -0.52 19.52 -7.19
N PRO A 39 -1.57 20.05 -6.53
CA PRO A 39 -2.00 19.53 -5.24
C PRO A 39 -2.53 18.10 -5.37
N LEU A 40 -2.17 17.25 -4.41
CA LEU A 40 -2.49 15.83 -4.34
C LEU A 40 -3.22 15.51 -3.05
N VAL A 41 -3.95 14.39 -3.06
CA VAL A 41 -4.50 13.82 -1.83
C VAL A 41 -3.33 13.45 -0.90
N GLY A 42 -3.48 13.77 0.38
CA GLY A 42 -2.45 13.62 1.40
C GLY A 42 -1.51 14.83 1.56
N ASP A 43 -1.56 15.82 0.67
CA ASP A 43 -0.74 17.04 0.82
C ASP A 43 -1.15 17.79 2.09
N GLU A 44 -0.15 18.21 2.86
CA GLU A 44 -0.34 19.18 3.92
C GLU A 44 -0.33 20.58 3.31
N VAL A 45 -1.31 21.41 3.69
CA VAL A 45 -1.55 22.71 3.07
C VAL A 45 -1.87 23.79 4.08
N GLU A 46 -1.56 25.03 3.71
CA GLU A 46 -2.06 26.24 4.36
C GLU A 46 -3.20 26.82 3.51
N LEU A 47 -4.31 27.17 4.15
CA LEU A 47 -5.49 27.75 3.50
C LEU A 47 -5.95 29.03 4.19
N SER A 48 -6.60 29.91 3.43
CA SER A 48 -7.33 31.06 3.97
C SER A 48 -8.82 30.82 3.84
N PRO A 49 -9.59 30.78 4.94
CA PRO A 49 -11.05 30.76 4.89
C PRO A 49 -11.59 31.99 4.16
N VAL A 50 -12.73 31.83 3.50
CA VAL A 50 -13.49 32.91 2.87
C VAL A 50 -14.82 33.03 3.61
N GLN A 51 -15.04 34.17 4.27
CA GLN A 51 -16.18 34.36 5.18
C GLN A 51 -17.51 34.69 4.46
N ASN A 52 -17.49 34.98 3.15
CA ASN A 52 -18.66 35.45 2.38
C ASN A 52 -18.96 34.58 1.14
N SER A 53 -18.89 33.26 1.27
CA SER A 53 -19.34 32.34 0.22
C SER A 53 -20.72 31.78 0.54
N ASP A 54 -21.54 31.56 -0.48
CA ASP A 54 -22.84 30.83 -0.39
C ASP A 54 -22.70 29.40 0.17
N ARG A 55 -21.46 28.92 0.35
CA ARG A 55 -21.10 27.65 0.98
C ARG A 55 -20.51 27.92 2.35
N GLU A 56 -21.08 27.30 3.39
CA GLU A 56 -20.43 27.24 4.70
C GLU A 56 -19.06 26.55 4.54
N ARG A 57 -17.99 27.15 5.10
CA ARG A 57 -16.60 26.64 5.08
C ARG A 57 -15.97 26.48 3.69
N SER A 58 -15.79 27.60 2.98
CA SER A 58 -14.94 27.65 1.79
C SER A 58 -13.58 28.33 2.06
N GLY A 59 -12.59 28.02 1.23
CA GLY A 59 -11.24 28.56 1.37
C GLY A 59 -10.45 28.67 0.08
N ASN A 60 -9.28 29.28 0.16
CA ASN A 60 -8.27 29.26 -0.90
C ASN A 60 -7.00 28.61 -0.39
N LEU A 61 -6.45 27.68 -1.17
CA LEU A 61 -5.11 27.16 -0.91
C LEU A 61 -4.10 28.28 -1.09
N ILE A 62 -3.22 28.44 -0.10
CA ILE A 62 -2.14 29.43 -0.09
C ILE A 62 -0.85 28.74 -0.51
N ARG A 63 -0.56 27.58 0.09
CA ARG A 63 0.70 26.86 -0.08
C ARG A 63 0.53 25.37 0.19
N ILE A 64 1.26 24.55 -0.56
CA ILE A 64 1.50 23.13 -0.26
C ILE A 64 2.81 23.03 0.52
N LEU A 65 2.80 22.31 1.64
CA LEU A 65 4.00 22.06 2.44
C LEU A 65 4.87 20.97 1.78
N ARG A 66 6.11 20.83 2.26
CA ARG A 66 7.07 19.88 1.68
C ARG A 66 6.55 18.45 1.84
N ARG A 67 6.45 17.71 0.73
CA ARG A 67 6.12 16.28 0.74
C ARG A 67 7.25 15.46 1.35
N LYS A 68 6.92 14.49 2.21
CA LYS A 68 7.87 13.45 2.64
C LYS A 68 8.09 12.39 1.55
N ASN A 69 7.02 12.01 0.84
CA ASN A 69 7.02 11.07 -0.27
C ASN A 69 5.79 11.28 -1.16
N GLN A 70 5.79 10.62 -2.32
CA GLN A 70 4.67 10.63 -3.27
C GLN A 70 4.59 9.28 -3.97
N LEU A 71 3.41 8.65 -3.94
CA LEU A 71 3.08 7.49 -4.75
C LEU A 71 2.62 7.93 -6.13
N LEU A 72 2.98 7.14 -7.15
CA LEU A 72 2.51 7.36 -8.52
C LEU A 72 1.14 6.73 -8.79
N ARG A 73 0.85 5.58 -8.15
CA ARG A 73 -0.38 4.81 -8.36
C ARG A 73 -0.84 4.16 -7.05
N PRO A 74 -1.89 4.68 -6.38
CA PRO A 74 -2.56 5.94 -6.71
C PRO A 74 -1.68 7.16 -6.45
N GLU A 75 -2.04 8.29 -7.07
CA GLU A 75 -1.30 9.55 -6.95
C GLU A 75 -1.63 10.23 -5.62
N VAL A 76 -0.94 9.80 -4.56
CA VAL A 76 -1.10 10.31 -3.18
C VAL A 76 0.25 10.71 -2.61
N SER A 77 0.24 11.57 -1.60
CA SER A 77 1.46 12.06 -0.94
C SER A 77 1.40 11.88 0.57
N ASN A 78 2.55 12.01 1.21
CA ASN A 78 2.69 11.94 2.66
C ASN A 78 2.13 10.64 3.27
N VAL A 79 2.49 9.50 2.70
CA VAL A 79 2.13 8.17 3.20
C VAL A 79 3.16 7.68 4.23
N ASP A 80 2.73 7.33 5.43
CA ASP A 80 3.58 6.78 6.50
C ASP A 80 3.76 5.27 6.39
N GLN A 81 2.74 4.57 5.89
CA GLN A 81 2.75 3.12 5.75
C GLN A 81 1.79 2.66 4.66
N ALA A 82 2.09 1.51 4.07
CA ALA A 82 1.18 0.76 3.25
C ALA A 82 0.63 -0.43 4.04
N VAL A 83 -0.69 -0.61 4.02
CA VAL A 83 -1.38 -1.74 4.66
C VAL A 83 -1.97 -2.58 3.55
N VAL A 84 -1.43 -3.78 3.35
CA VAL A 84 -1.86 -4.69 2.29
C VAL A 84 -2.65 -5.86 2.87
N LEU A 85 -3.88 -6.03 2.37
CA LEU A 85 -4.77 -7.12 2.78
C LEU A 85 -4.78 -8.23 1.74
N PHE A 86 -4.58 -9.45 2.23
CA PHE A 86 -4.89 -10.68 1.51
C PHE A 86 -5.84 -11.52 2.36
N SER A 87 -6.68 -12.34 1.73
CA SER A 87 -7.48 -13.32 2.46
C SER A 87 -6.75 -14.65 2.52
N LEU A 88 -6.84 -15.34 3.67
CA LEU A 88 -6.35 -16.72 3.83
C LEU A 88 -7.25 -17.71 3.08
N ARG A 89 -8.54 -17.38 2.93
CA ARG A 89 -9.54 -18.18 2.22
C ARG A 89 -10.55 -17.29 1.50
N ASP A 90 -10.99 -17.73 0.32
CA ASP A 90 -12.00 -17.08 -0.52
C ASP A 90 -11.72 -15.60 -0.86
N PRO A 91 -10.74 -15.30 -1.74
CA PRO A 91 -9.80 -16.23 -2.37
C PRO A 91 -8.59 -16.56 -1.50
N SER A 92 -7.86 -17.63 -1.85
CA SER A 92 -6.52 -17.88 -1.28
C SER A 92 -5.54 -16.78 -1.70
N PRO A 93 -4.48 -16.52 -0.91
CA PRO A 93 -3.57 -15.43 -1.16
C PRO A 93 -2.67 -15.72 -2.37
N SER A 94 -2.59 -14.78 -3.31
CA SER A 94 -1.61 -14.84 -4.39
C SER A 94 -0.28 -14.24 -3.93
N LEU A 95 0.66 -15.09 -3.53
CA LEU A 95 1.99 -14.65 -3.08
C LEU A 95 2.77 -13.87 -4.15
N PRO A 96 2.76 -14.25 -5.44
CA PRO A 96 3.42 -13.45 -6.46
C PRO A 96 2.84 -12.04 -6.57
N LEU A 97 1.55 -11.86 -6.30
CA LEU A 97 0.91 -10.54 -6.34
C LEU A 97 1.27 -9.71 -5.09
N LEU A 98 1.33 -10.35 -3.91
CA LEU A 98 1.83 -9.73 -2.69
C LEU A 98 3.27 -9.27 -2.88
N ASP A 99 4.13 -10.13 -3.40
CA ASP A 99 5.55 -9.81 -3.58
C ASP A 99 5.76 -8.63 -4.53
N ARG A 100 5.02 -8.56 -5.64
CA ARG A 100 5.04 -7.37 -6.52
C ARG A 100 4.63 -6.09 -5.78
N PHE A 101 3.62 -6.17 -4.92
CA PHE A 101 3.23 -5.03 -4.09
C PHE A 101 4.35 -4.63 -3.13
N LEU A 102 5.01 -5.59 -2.49
CA LEU A 102 6.14 -5.33 -1.59
C LEU A 102 7.27 -4.63 -2.34
N ILE A 103 7.68 -5.12 -3.51
CA ILE A 103 8.71 -4.49 -4.34
C ILE A 103 8.34 -3.04 -4.67
N HIS A 104 7.09 -2.76 -5.04
CA HIS A 104 6.66 -1.39 -5.31
C HIS A 104 6.77 -0.48 -4.10
N MET A 105 6.47 -0.97 -2.89
CA MET A 105 6.57 -0.16 -1.68
C MET A 105 8.02 0.04 -1.25
N GLU A 106 8.88 -0.99 -1.39
CA GLU A 106 10.32 -0.89 -1.16
C GLU A 106 10.97 0.13 -2.11
N MET A 107 10.58 0.15 -3.39
CA MET A 107 11.02 1.17 -4.35
C MET A 107 10.65 2.61 -3.97
N GLN A 108 9.65 2.78 -3.10
CA GLN A 108 9.17 4.07 -2.63
C GLN A 108 9.57 4.32 -1.16
N GLU A 109 10.34 3.41 -0.56
CA GLU A 109 10.76 3.47 0.84
C GLU A 109 9.57 3.59 1.82
N ILE A 110 8.45 2.93 1.50
CA ILE A 110 7.24 2.93 2.33
C ILE A 110 7.15 1.63 3.13
N PRO A 111 7.16 1.67 4.47
CA PRO A 111 6.99 0.49 5.30
C PRO A 111 5.66 -0.22 5.04
N VAL A 112 5.69 -1.55 4.92
CA VAL A 112 4.49 -2.37 4.66
C VAL A 112 4.04 -3.14 5.91
N ARG A 113 2.73 -3.11 6.17
CA ARG A 113 2.02 -3.98 7.10
C ARG A 113 1.18 -4.98 6.31
N ILE A 114 1.43 -6.27 6.48
CA ILE A 114 0.72 -7.35 5.80
C ILE A 114 -0.38 -7.88 6.72
N LEU A 115 -1.63 -7.82 6.26
CA LEU A 115 -2.78 -8.34 6.99
C LEU A 115 -3.38 -9.52 6.21
N PHE A 116 -3.28 -10.71 6.77
CA PHE A 116 -3.94 -11.92 6.28
C PHE A 116 -5.30 -12.06 6.98
N ASN A 117 -6.36 -11.65 6.30
CA ASN A 117 -7.73 -11.64 6.79
C ASN A 117 -8.42 -13.01 6.61
N LYS A 118 -9.59 -13.15 7.23
CA LYS A 118 -10.48 -14.31 7.16
C LYS A 118 -9.90 -15.56 7.82
N ALA A 119 -9.10 -15.39 8.87
CA ALA A 119 -8.59 -16.49 9.68
C ALA A 119 -9.72 -17.31 10.34
N ASP A 120 -10.92 -16.74 10.48
CA ASP A 120 -12.12 -17.42 10.96
C ASP A 120 -12.64 -18.51 10.01
N LEU A 121 -12.27 -18.47 8.72
CA LEU A 121 -12.68 -19.46 7.73
C LEU A 121 -11.75 -20.68 7.66
N LEU A 122 -10.67 -20.70 8.44
CA LEU A 122 -9.78 -21.84 8.52
C LEU A 122 -10.40 -22.91 9.44
N VAL A 123 -10.70 -24.07 8.87
CA VAL A 123 -11.41 -25.16 9.54
C VAL A 123 -10.50 -26.35 9.84
N THR A 124 -9.44 -26.56 9.05
CA THR A 124 -8.49 -27.66 9.27
C THR A 124 -7.21 -27.17 9.96
N GLU A 125 -6.53 -28.07 10.68
CA GLU A 125 -5.22 -27.76 11.27
C GLU A 125 -4.16 -27.47 10.20
N GLU A 126 -4.21 -28.17 9.06
CA GLU A 126 -3.33 -27.91 7.90
C GLU A 126 -3.48 -26.48 7.36
N GLU A 127 -4.72 -25.98 7.24
CA GLU A 127 -5.00 -24.60 6.83
C GLU A 127 -4.41 -23.59 7.84
N ARG A 128 -4.55 -23.86 9.14
CA ARG A 128 -4.00 -23.01 10.21
C ARG A 128 -2.46 -23.02 10.19
N GLU A 129 -1.86 -24.19 10.02
CA GLU A 129 -0.41 -24.34 9.94
C GLU A 129 0.16 -23.60 8.74
N ARG A 130 -0.49 -23.70 7.56
CA ARG A 130 -0.09 -22.95 6.37
C ARG A 130 -0.20 -21.44 6.59
N ALA A 131 -1.22 -20.95 7.29
CA ALA A 131 -1.34 -19.53 7.62
C ALA A 131 -0.18 -19.05 8.52
N LEU A 132 0.19 -19.84 9.53
CA LEU A 132 1.33 -19.58 10.41
C LEU A 132 2.67 -19.67 9.67
N GLU A 133 2.78 -20.55 8.69
CA GLU A 133 3.94 -20.62 7.81
C GLU A 133 4.08 -19.36 6.95
N LEU A 134 2.99 -18.90 6.31
CA LEU A 134 2.99 -17.64 5.57
C LEU A 134 3.41 -16.47 6.46
N GLN A 135 2.90 -16.42 7.70
CA GLN A 135 3.33 -15.42 8.67
C GLN A 135 4.85 -15.46 8.90
N ARG A 136 5.40 -16.64 9.21
CA ARG A 136 6.84 -16.85 9.43
C ARG A 136 7.69 -16.45 8.22
N ILE A 137 7.24 -16.78 7.00
CA ILE A 137 7.94 -16.45 5.75
C ILE A 137 8.15 -14.94 5.61
N TYR A 138 7.08 -14.16 5.78
CA TYR A 138 7.13 -12.71 5.57
C TYR A 138 7.70 -11.96 6.78
N GLU A 139 7.51 -12.45 8.01
CA GLU A 139 8.21 -11.93 9.19
C GLU A 139 9.72 -12.16 9.11
N GLY A 140 10.16 -13.33 8.63
CA GLY A 140 11.56 -13.61 8.34
C GLY A 140 12.16 -12.72 7.23
N ALA A 141 11.30 -12.15 6.39
CA ALA A 141 11.65 -11.12 5.40
C ALA A 141 11.51 -9.68 5.95
N SER A 142 11.47 -9.50 7.27
CA SER A 142 11.40 -8.21 7.97
C SER A 142 10.09 -7.43 7.79
N TYR A 143 9.04 -8.07 7.29
CA TYR A 143 7.71 -7.46 7.22
C TYR A 143 6.91 -7.69 8.50
N SER A 144 6.07 -6.72 8.85
CA SER A 144 5.11 -6.89 9.94
C SER A 144 3.87 -7.60 9.42
N VAL A 145 3.61 -8.80 9.92
CA VAL A 145 2.50 -9.65 9.47
C VAL A 145 1.49 -9.85 10.60
N ARG A 146 0.20 -9.88 10.27
CA ARG A 146 -0.87 -10.27 11.20
C ARG A 146 -1.87 -11.19 10.51
N LEU A 147 -2.25 -12.25 11.22
CA LEU A 147 -3.38 -13.09 10.89
C LEU A 147 -4.60 -12.58 11.66
N LEU A 148 -5.69 -12.25 10.97
CA LEU A 148 -6.86 -11.67 11.63
C LEU A 148 -8.18 -12.10 10.98
N SER A 149 -9.27 -11.79 11.68
CA SER A 149 -10.60 -11.76 11.11
C SER A 149 -11.25 -10.43 11.45
N VAL A 150 -11.55 -9.62 10.44
CA VAL A 150 -12.29 -8.36 10.59
C VAL A 150 -13.71 -8.56 11.14
N ARG A 151 -14.18 -9.81 11.26
CA ARG A 151 -15.49 -10.13 11.85
C ARG A 151 -15.45 -10.29 13.36
N ARG A 152 -14.27 -10.49 13.95
CA ARG A 152 -14.13 -10.65 15.40
C ARG A 152 -14.13 -9.30 16.10
N ALA A 153 -14.71 -9.25 17.29
CA ALA A 153 -14.87 -8.02 18.07
C ALA A 153 -13.54 -7.44 18.59
N ASP A 154 -12.57 -8.30 18.89
CA ASP A 154 -11.23 -7.94 19.39
C ASP A 154 -10.34 -7.29 18.32
N CYS A 155 -10.64 -7.49 17.03
CA CYS A 155 -9.85 -6.99 15.91
C CYS A 155 -9.86 -5.45 15.78
N ARG A 156 -10.91 -4.78 16.29
CA ARG A 156 -11.08 -3.33 16.10
C ARG A 156 -9.99 -2.51 16.79
N GLU A 157 -9.70 -2.81 18.05
CA GLU A 157 -8.73 -2.05 18.83
C GLU A 157 -7.30 -2.20 18.29
N GLU A 158 -6.93 -3.42 17.89
CA GLU A 158 -5.65 -3.69 17.24
C GLU A 158 -5.51 -2.88 15.93
N LEU A 159 -6.55 -2.86 15.10
CA LEU A 159 -6.53 -2.09 13.86
C LEU A 159 -6.47 -0.58 14.11
N LEU A 160 -7.22 -0.05 15.08
CA LEU A 160 -7.14 1.37 15.43
C LEU A 160 -5.73 1.76 15.90
N SER A 161 -5.08 0.90 16.68
CA SER A 161 -3.68 1.10 17.09
C SER A 161 -2.72 1.12 15.89
N LEU A 162 -2.96 0.27 14.88
CA LEU A 162 -2.15 0.21 13.66
C LEU A 162 -2.19 1.52 12.85
N PHE A 163 -3.36 2.18 12.79
CA PHE A 163 -3.58 3.42 12.02
C PHE A 163 -3.34 4.71 12.80
N ARG A 164 -3.23 4.65 14.14
CA ARG A 164 -3.11 5.83 15.00
C ARG A 164 -1.94 6.74 14.60
N GLY A 165 -2.23 8.01 14.36
CA GLY A 165 -1.27 9.06 14.04
C GLY A 165 -0.56 8.88 12.69
N LYS A 166 -1.13 8.10 11.77
CA LYS A 166 -0.47 7.75 10.50
C LYS A 166 -1.38 7.98 9.30
N SER A 167 -0.76 8.38 8.19
CA SER A 167 -1.39 8.40 6.87
C SER A 167 -1.11 7.08 6.16
N SER A 168 -2.13 6.25 6.02
CA SER A 168 -1.97 4.86 5.60
C SER A 168 -2.66 4.59 4.28
N VAL A 169 -1.97 3.95 3.35
CA VAL A 169 -2.56 3.48 2.11
C VAL A 169 -3.07 2.06 2.31
N LEU A 170 -4.38 1.85 2.14
CA LEU A 170 -4.99 0.52 2.21
C LEU A 170 -5.07 -0.08 0.81
N SER A 171 -4.53 -1.28 0.64
CA SER A 171 -4.52 -1.96 -0.65
C SER A 171 -4.67 -3.47 -0.53
N GLY A 172 -4.83 -4.14 -1.67
CA GLY A 172 -5.03 -5.59 -1.76
C GLY A 172 -6.05 -5.99 -2.81
N PRO A 173 -6.14 -7.28 -3.17
CA PRO A 173 -7.09 -7.76 -4.15
C PRO A 173 -8.56 -7.50 -3.81
N SER A 174 -9.44 -7.70 -4.79
CA SER A 174 -10.89 -7.60 -4.57
C SER A 174 -11.39 -8.78 -3.74
N GLY A 175 -12.31 -8.52 -2.80
CA GLY A 175 -12.93 -9.57 -1.98
C GLY A 175 -12.16 -10.00 -0.72
N VAL A 176 -10.96 -9.45 -0.48
CA VAL A 176 -10.12 -9.76 0.70
C VAL A 176 -10.62 -9.14 2.01
N GLY A 177 -11.53 -8.16 1.96
CA GLY A 177 -12.16 -7.56 3.14
C GLY A 177 -11.77 -6.12 3.46
N LYS A 178 -11.17 -5.35 2.53
CA LYS A 178 -10.82 -3.93 2.73
C LYS A 178 -12.00 -3.07 3.22
N SER A 179 -13.15 -3.13 2.52
CA SER A 179 -14.34 -2.37 2.91
C SER A 179 -14.89 -2.78 4.28
N SER A 180 -14.80 -4.07 4.63
CA SER A 180 -15.17 -4.56 5.96
C SER A 180 -14.22 -4.04 7.04
N LEU A 181 -12.92 -3.95 6.75
CA LEU A 181 -11.93 -3.33 7.63
C LEU A 181 -12.25 -1.84 7.85
N ILE A 182 -12.52 -1.10 6.77
CA ILE A 182 -12.83 0.33 6.86
C ILE A 182 -14.10 0.55 7.69
N ASN A 183 -15.17 -0.20 7.44
CA ASN A 183 -16.40 -0.10 8.26
C ASN A 183 -16.18 -0.46 9.73
N LEU A 184 -15.19 -1.31 10.04
CA LEU A 184 -14.88 -1.66 11.43
C LEU A 184 -14.17 -0.51 12.17
N ILE A 185 -13.22 0.16 11.51
CA ILE A 185 -12.46 1.28 12.11
C ILE A 185 -13.17 2.63 11.98
N HIS A 186 -14.00 2.79 10.94
CA HIS A 186 -14.78 3.98 10.65
C HIS A 186 -16.22 3.59 10.22
N PRO A 187 -17.12 3.28 11.18
CA PRO A 187 -18.48 2.82 10.88
C PRO A 187 -19.33 3.79 10.05
N GLU A 188 -19.01 5.08 10.12
CA GLU A 188 -19.68 6.14 9.35
C GLU A 188 -19.38 6.06 7.84
N ALA A 189 -18.31 5.38 7.44
CA ALA A 189 -17.98 5.14 6.03
C ALA A 189 -19.13 4.46 5.26
N ARG A 190 -19.86 3.57 5.94
CA ARG A 190 -20.97 2.76 5.38
C ARG A 190 -20.64 2.13 4.02
N MET A 191 -19.40 1.67 3.84
CA MET A 191 -18.97 1.06 2.59
C MET A 191 -19.79 -0.20 2.28
N GLU A 192 -20.11 -0.41 1.01
CA GLU A 192 -20.74 -1.64 0.58
C GLU A 192 -19.80 -2.84 0.76
N THR A 193 -20.29 -3.93 1.35
CA THR A 193 -19.53 -5.16 1.57
C THR A 193 -20.20 -6.37 0.89
N GLY A 194 -19.44 -7.44 0.66
CA GLY A 194 -19.99 -8.71 0.17
C GLY A 194 -20.33 -8.76 -1.34
N GLU A 195 -21.36 -9.55 -1.68
CA GLU A 195 -21.76 -9.86 -3.07
C GLU A 195 -22.43 -8.69 -3.80
N LEU A 196 -22.97 -7.70 -3.08
CA LEU A 196 -23.54 -6.49 -3.66
C LEU A 196 -22.51 -5.75 -4.52
N SER A 197 -21.26 -5.68 -4.03
CA SER A 197 -20.12 -5.16 -4.77
C SER A 197 -19.81 -5.94 -6.06
N ARG A 198 -20.15 -7.24 -6.16
CA ARG A 198 -19.94 -8.05 -7.37
C ARG A 198 -20.98 -7.73 -8.46
N LYS A 199 -22.21 -7.36 -8.11
CA LYS A 199 -23.27 -7.03 -9.08
C LYS A 199 -22.95 -5.78 -9.92
N ILE A 200 -22.13 -4.85 -9.40
CA ILE A 200 -21.68 -3.65 -10.11
C ILE A 200 -20.38 -3.92 -10.93
N ARG A 201 -19.73 -5.09 -10.78
CA ARG A 201 -18.45 -5.44 -11.42
C ARG A 201 -18.58 -5.96 -12.85
N ARG A 202 -19.11 -5.12 -13.74
CA ARG A 202 -18.86 -5.23 -15.18
C ARG A 202 -18.39 -3.89 -15.74
N GLY A 203 -17.19 -3.50 -15.34
CA GLY A 203 -16.47 -2.36 -15.91
C GLY A 203 -14.98 -2.69 -15.99
N LYS A 204 -14.52 -3.06 -17.19
CA LYS A 204 -13.10 -3.04 -17.55
C LYS A 204 -12.61 -1.59 -17.33
N ASN A 205 -11.56 -1.41 -16.54
CA ASN A 205 -10.78 -0.17 -16.46
C ASN A 205 -11.55 1.12 -16.08
N THR A 206 -12.29 1.13 -14.98
CA THR A 206 -12.68 2.39 -14.32
C THR A 206 -11.76 2.65 -13.13
N THR A 207 -10.91 3.68 -13.24
CA THR A 207 -10.12 4.24 -12.14
C THR A 207 -11.08 4.62 -11.01
N ARG A 208 -11.29 3.72 -10.05
CA ARG A 208 -11.93 4.10 -8.79
C ARG A 208 -11.09 5.22 -8.18
N HIS A 209 -11.73 6.31 -7.82
CA HIS A 209 -11.06 7.37 -7.08
C HIS A 209 -10.60 6.81 -5.74
N THR A 210 -9.42 7.20 -5.28
CA THR A 210 -8.98 6.90 -3.91
C THR A 210 -9.94 7.60 -2.95
N GLU A 211 -10.60 6.81 -2.10
CA GLU A 211 -11.43 7.34 -1.02
C GLU A 211 -10.54 7.59 0.19
N PHE A 212 -10.74 8.72 0.86
CA PHE A 212 -9.92 9.14 1.99
C PHE A 212 -10.80 9.21 3.22
N PHE A 213 -10.40 8.49 4.26
CA PHE A 213 -11.08 8.45 5.55
C PHE A 213 -10.14 9.03 6.61
N TYR A 214 -10.65 9.90 7.46
CA TYR A 214 -9.97 10.35 8.67
C TYR A 214 -10.64 9.65 9.86
N LEU A 215 -9.85 8.97 10.69
CA LEU A 215 -10.35 8.28 11.88
C LEU A 215 -10.42 9.25 13.07
N ASP A 216 -9.48 10.19 13.10
CA ASP A 216 -9.34 11.30 14.03
C ASP A 216 -8.54 12.42 13.33
N GLU A 217 -8.08 13.42 14.07
CA GLU A 217 -7.36 14.57 13.54
C GLU A 217 -6.01 14.23 12.86
N GLU A 218 -5.39 13.09 13.21
CA GLU A 218 -4.02 12.74 12.79
C GLU A 218 -3.93 11.38 12.06
N SER A 219 -4.99 10.58 12.10
CA SER A 219 -5.04 9.23 11.56
C SER A 219 -5.86 9.16 10.27
N TYR A 220 -5.22 8.75 9.19
CA TYR A 220 -5.80 8.79 7.85
C TYR A 220 -5.67 7.45 7.12
N VAL A 221 -6.72 7.05 6.40
CA VAL A 221 -6.76 5.83 5.59
C VAL A 221 -7.20 6.19 4.17
N MET A 222 -6.32 5.93 3.22
CA MET A 222 -6.55 6.09 1.80
C MET A 222 -6.93 4.72 1.21
N ASP A 223 -8.21 4.48 0.93
CA ASP A 223 -8.65 3.27 0.22
C ASP A 223 -8.30 3.39 -1.26
N THR A 224 -7.42 2.50 -1.68
CA THR A 224 -6.96 2.45 -3.06
C THR A 224 -7.74 1.38 -3.81
N PRO A 225 -8.02 1.59 -5.11
CA PRO A 225 -8.65 0.57 -5.92
C PRO A 225 -7.91 -0.75 -5.77
N GLY A 226 -8.66 -1.84 -5.52
CA GLY A 226 -8.04 -3.15 -5.41
C GLY A 226 -7.32 -3.50 -6.71
N PHE A 227 -6.12 -4.04 -6.61
CA PHE A 227 -5.36 -4.52 -7.75
C PHE A 227 -5.65 -6.00 -8.00
N SER A 228 -5.92 -6.36 -9.26
CA SER A 228 -5.96 -7.77 -9.71
C SER A 228 -4.66 -8.19 -10.39
N SER A 229 -3.88 -7.21 -10.84
CA SER A 229 -2.55 -7.38 -11.42
C SER A 229 -1.69 -6.17 -11.05
N LEU A 230 -0.41 -6.42 -10.81
CA LEU A 230 0.62 -5.42 -10.63
C LEU A 230 1.79 -5.81 -11.53
N TYR A 231 2.44 -4.82 -12.12
CA TYR A 231 3.65 -5.01 -12.90
C TYR A 231 4.75 -4.19 -12.27
N VAL A 232 5.85 -4.85 -11.93
CA VAL A 232 7.04 -4.15 -11.45
C VAL A 232 7.68 -3.49 -12.66
N SER A 233 7.84 -2.18 -12.62
CA SER A 233 8.44 -1.38 -13.69
C SER A 233 9.29 -0.26 -13.10
N GLY A 234 10.22 0.27 -13.88
CA GLY A 234 11.11 1.35 -13.43
C GLY A 234 12.29 0.89 -12.58
N ILE A 235 12.61 -0.41 -12.61
CA ILE A 235 13.85 -0.98 -12.06
C ILE A 235 14.52 -1.87 -13.10
N GLU A 236 15.84 -1.91 -13.05
CA GLU A 236 16.64 -2.86 -13.82
C GLU A 236 16.58 -4.25 -13.17
N ALA A 237 16.59 -5.33 -13.96
CA ALA A 237 16.54 -6.71 -13.46
C ALA A 237 17.65 -6.99 -12.43
N GLU A 238 18.87 -6.52 -12.67
CA GLU A 238 20.03 -6.64 -11.78
C GLU A 238 19.81 -5.97 -10.42
N ARG A 239 18.97 -4.92 -10.39
CA ARG A 239 18.67 -4.15 -9.17
C ARG A 239 17.56 -4.77 -8.34
N LEU A 240 16.79 -5.73 -8.87
CA LEU A 240 15.71 -6.39 -8.14
C LEU A 240 16.17 -6.97 -6.79
N ARG A 241 17.42 -7.45 -6.70
CA ARG A 241 18.00 -8.04 -5.47
C ARG A 241 17.97 -7.10 -4.27
N TYR A 242 17.98 -5.78 -4.49
CA TYR A 242 17.98 -4.78 -3.43
C TYR A 242 16.60 -4.53 -2.82
N PHE A 243 15.54 -5.05 -3.45
CA PHE A 243 14.16 -4.91 -2.97
C PHE A 243 13.65 -6.18 -2.27
N TYR A 244 14.55 -7.14 -1.98
CA TYR A 244 14.29 -8.30 -1.13
C TYR A 244 15.05 -8.14 0.19
N PRO A 245 14.42 -7.61 1.26
CA PRO A 245 15.10 -7.32 2.53
C PRO A 245 15.83 -8.52 3.13
N GLU A 246 15.29 -9.72 2.94
CA GLU A 246 15.89 -10.97 3.40
C GLU A 246 17.25 -11.30 2.74
N PHE A 247 17.61 -10.63 1.64
CA PHE A 247 18.92 -10.79 1.00
C PHE A 247 19.97 -9.85 1.60
N GLU A 248 19.56 -8.76 2.26
CA GLU A 248 20.49 -7.74 2.78
C GLU A 248 21.44 -8.34 3.83
N LYS A 249 20.97 -9.29 4.63
CA LYS A 249 21.81 -10.02 5.61
C LYS A 249 22.99 -10.78 5.01
N PHE A 250 23.01 -11.00 3.69
CA PHE A 250 24.05 -11.74 2.96
C PHE A 250 24.88 -10.85 2.04
N ARG A 251 24.72 -9.52 2.16
CA ARG A 251 25.34 -8.56 1.27
C ARG A 251 26.86 -8.63 1.37
N GLY A 252 27.52 -8.75 0.22
CA GLY A 252 28.98 -8.83 0.14
C GLY A 252 29.57 -10.21 0.43
N GLU A 253 28.76 -11.21 0.77
CA GLU A 253 29.22 -12.59 1.03
C GLU A 253 29.25 -13.47 -0.23
N CYS A 254 28.74 -12.97 -1.35
CA CYS A 254 28.87 -13.65 -2.64
C CYS A 254 30.29 -13.46 -3.19
N ARG A 255 30.81 -14.45 -3.93
CA ARG A 255 32.13 -14.36 -4.58
C ARG A 255 32.22 -13.19 -5.55
N TYR A 256 31.12 -12.94 -6.30
CA TYR A 256 31.05 -11.89 -7.30
C TYR A 256 30.28 -10.69 -6.76
N LYS A 257 30.84 -9.49 -6.90
CA LYS A 257 30.17 -8.22 -6.55
C LYS A 257 28.91 -7.96 -7.41
N SER A 258 28.91 -8.47 -8.64
CA SER A 258 27.79 -8.36 -9.58
C SER A 258 26.72 -9.44 -9.38
N CYS A 259 26.82 -10.29 -8.35
CA CYS A 259 25.92 -11.42 -8.18
C CYS A 259 24.45 -11.00 -8.12
N VAL A 260 23.64 -11.51 -9.04
CA VAL A 260 22.17 -11.37 -9.09
C VAL A 260 21.46 -12.61 -8.55
N HIS A 261 22.19 -13.60 -8.04
CA HIS A 261 21.60 -14.79 -7.42
C HIS A 261 20.70 -15.64 -8.34
N ILE A 262 20.87 -15.56 -9.67
CA ILE A 262 20.07 -16.30 -10.66
C ILE A 262 20.88 -17.41 -11.32
N GLY A 263 21.97 -17.07 -12.02
CA GLY A 263 22.77 -18.00 -12.82
C GLY A 263 24.02 -18.52 -12.09
N GLU A 264 24.42 -17.88 -10.99
CA GLU A 264 25.69 -18.13 -10.33
C GLU A 264 25.75 -19.52 -9.66
N PRO A 265 26.89 -20.22 -9.67
CA PRO A 265 27.02 -21.50 -8.98
C PRO A 265 26.70 -21.41 -7.49
N LEU A 266 26.14 -22.48 -6.91
CA LEU A 266 25.77 -22.53 -5.48
C LEU A 266 26.95 -22.16 -4.56
N ARG A 267 28.15 -22.68 -4.83
CA ARG A 267 29.38 -22.38 -4.07
C ARG A 267 29.80 -20.91 -4.09
N ASP A 268 29.37 -20.16 -5.10
CA ASP A 268 29.79 -18.77 -5.34
C ASP A 268 28.73 -17.73 -4.91
N CYS A 269 27.53 -18.18 -4.49
CA CYS A 269 26.39 -17.33 -4.16
C CYS A 269 25.86 -17.62 -2.75
N ARG A 270 26.03 -16.67 -1.81
CA ARG A 270 25.54 -16.80 -0.43
C ARG A 270 24.02 -16.95 -0.35
N VAL A 271 23.26 -16.18 -1.12
CA VAL A 271 21.78 -16.26 -1.17
C VAL A 271 21.30 -17.67 -1.57
N LYS A 272 21.93 -18.30 -2.56
CA LYS A 272 21.58 -19.67 -2.96
C LYS A 272 21.95 -20.71 -1.90
N ARG A 273 23.05 -20.51 -1.16
CA ARG A 273 23.41 -21.38 -0.02
C ARG A 273 22.42 -21.22 1.13
N ALA A 274 22.08 -19.99 1.48
CA ALA A 274 21.08 -19.66 2.48
C ALA A 274 19.72 -20.31 2.15
N LEU A 275 19.33 -20.32 0.87
CA LEU A 275 18.17 -21.07 0.40
C LEU A 275 18.32 -22.58 0.65
N SER A 276 19.45 -23.19 0.30
CA SER A 276 19.67 -24.63 0.53
C SER A 276 19.74 -25.01 2.02
N GLU A 277 20.12 -24.07 2.87
CA GLU A 277 20.21 -24.21 4.33
C GLU A 277 18.89 -23.91 5.04
N GLY A 278 17.85 -23.47 4.30
CA GLY A 278 16.54 -23.11 4.86
C GLY A 278 16.46 -21.72 5.51
N GLU A 279 17.51 -20.90 5.40
CA GLU A 279 17.55 -19.53 5.91
C GLU A 279 16.76 -18.52 5.05
N ILE A 280 16.45 -18.88 3.81
CA ILE A 280 15.57 -18.14 2.90
C ILE A 280 14.41 -19.06 2.50
N PRO A 281 13.15 -18.65 2.72
CA PRO A 281 12.01 -19.41 2.27
C PRO A 281 12.01 -19.62 0.75
N ARG A 282 11.68 -20.84 0.33
CA ARG A 282 11.68 -21.21 -1.10
C ARG A 282 10.72 -20.35 -1.91
N GLU A 283 9.53 -20.05 -1.38
CA GLU A 283 8.53 -19.22 -2.03
C GLU A 283 9.06 -17.82 -2.39
N ARG A 284 9.83 -17.22 -1.48
CA ARG A 284 10.39 -15.88 -1.68
C ARG A 284 11.46 -15.87 -2.78
N TYR A 285 12.34 -16.87 -2.78
CA TYR A 285 13.34 -16.99 -3.84
C TYR A 285 12.75 -17.39 -5.20
N GLU A 286 11.71 -18.21 -5.24
CA GLU A 286 11.00 -18.53 -6.48
C GLU A 286 10.30 -17.31 -7.08
N SER A 287 9.67 -16.51 -6.22
CA SER A 287 9.10 -15.21 -6.61
C SER A 287 10.17 -14.26 -7.15
N TYR A 288 11.33 -14.17 -6.47
CA TYR A 288 12.47 -13.37 -6.95
C TYR A 288 12.91 -13.79 -8.37
N ARG A 289 13.07 -15.10 -8.60
CA ARG A 289 13.45 -15.64 -9.92
C ARG A 289 12.42 -15.35 -10.98
N GLN A 290 11.14 -15.46 -10.65
CA GLN A 290 10.06 -15.16 -11.58
C GLN A 290 10.07 -13.68 -11.97
N LEU A 291 10.12 -12.78 -10.99
CA LEU A 291 10.14 -11.34 -11.22
C LEU A 291 11.39 -10.89 -11.98
N TYR A 292 12.55 -11.47 -11.67
CA TYR A 292 13.79 -11.19 -12.40
C TYR A 292 13.65 -11.49 -13.90
N ARG A 293 13.08 -12.65 -14.25
CA ARG A 293 12.82 -13.02 -15.64
C ARG A 293 11.80 -12.09 -16.30
N GLU A 294 10.71 -11.79 -15.60
CA GLU A 294 9.67 -10.89 -16.14
C GLU A 294 10.21 -9.49 -16.45
N ILE A 295 11.05 -8.93 -15.57
CA ILE A 295 11.68 -7.62 -15.78
C ILE A 295 12.69 -7.68 -16.93
N ARG A 296 13.52 -8.72 -16.97
CA ARG A 296 14.51 -8.91 -18.04
C ARG A 296 13.86 -9.08 -19.41
N ASP A 297 12.81 -9.87 -19.50
CA ASP A 297 12.02 -10.04 -20.74
C ASP A 297 11.36 -8.72 -21.17
N GLN A 298 11.01 -7.84 -20.23
CA GLN A 298 10.50 -6.50 -20.55
C GLN A 298 11.60 -5.59 -21.06
N GLU A 299 12.78 -5.60 -20.47
CA GLU A 299 13.95 -4.83 -20.93
C GLU A 299 14.34 -5.21 -22.36
N GLU A 300 14.45 -6.50 -22.66
CA GLU A 300 14.82 -7.00 -23.99
C GLU A 300 13.80 -6.65 -25.09
N ARG A 301 12.53 -6.38 -24.72
CA ARG A 301 11.49 -5.95 -25.67
C ARG A 301 11.49 -4.44 -25.93
N HIS A 302 12.08 -3.64 -25.04
CA HIS A 302 12.04 -2.17 -25.10
C HIS A 302 13.43 -1.53 -25.30
N GLY A 303 14.51 -2.32 -25.21
CA GLY A 303 15.87 -1.94 -25.60
C GLY A 303 16.14 -2.18 -27.08
#